data_AF-A0A2E9BXN7-F1
#
_entry.id   AF-A0A2E9BXN7-F1
#
_cell.length_a   1.000
_cell.length_b   1.000
_cell.length_c   1.000
_cell.angle_alpha   90.00
_cell.angle_beta   90.00
_cell.angle_gamma   90.00
#
_symmetry.space_group_name_H-M   'P 1'
#
loop_
_entity.id
_entity.type
_entity.pdbx_description
1 polymer ?
#
loop_
_entity_poly.entity_id
_entity_poly.type
_entity_poly.pdbx_seq_one_letter_code
_entity_poly.pdbx_strand_id
1 'polypeptide(L)'
;MVRSFRTPDITIRVPFGTTEPERIALLQAAGIPLDAGGELAGGFLYERRPGRFGDGSIFRWLDASGDAAGPVAAASGHAPLQKIVERVSG
;
A
#
# COMPACT_ATOMS: atom_id res chain seq x y z
N MET A 1 -2.25 -25.96 -12.97
CA MET A 1 -2.83 -24.75 -12.35
C MET A 1 -1.84 -23.62 -12.57
N VAL A 2 -2.12 -22.70 -13.50
CA VAL A 2 -1.24 -21.56 -13.77
C VAL A 2 -1.46 -20.53 -12.66
N ARG A 3 -0.39 -20.13 -11.97
CA ARG A 3 -0.41 -18.97 -11.08
C ARG A 3 -0.09 -17.75 -11.93
N SER A 4 -1.06 -16.84 -12.07
CA SER A 4 -0.81 -15.52 -12.67
C SER A 4 -0.38 -14.58 -11.55
N PHE A 5 0.78 -13.95 -11.71
CA PHE A 5 1.28 -12.92 -10.79
C PHE A 5 1.17 -11.56 -11.48
N ARG A 6 0.46 -10.62 -10.86
CA ARG A 6 0.39 -9.25 -11.37
C ARG A 6 1.74 -8.57 -11.13
N THR A 7 2.32 -8.00 -12.19
CA THR A 7 3.55 -7.21 -12.10
C THR A 7 3.20 -5.82 -11.56
N PRO A 8 3.92 -5.28 -10.57
CA PRO A 8 3.66 -3.93 -10.06
C PRO A 8 4.09 -2.86 -11.07
N ASP A 9 3.29 -1.80 -11.18
CA ASP A 9 3.58 -0.65 -12.04
C ASP A 9 4.74 0.18 -11.49
N ILE A 10 4.81 0.34 -10.16
CA ILE A 10 5.89 1.07 -9.49
C ILE A 10 6.46 0.19 -8.38
N THR A 11 7.80 0.10 -8.32
CA THR A 11 8.52 -0.49 -7.21
C THR A 11 9.54 0.52 -6.69
N ILE A 12 9.45 0.86 -5.40
CA ILE A 12 10.38 1.80 -4.74
C ILE A 12 10.91 1.20 -3.44
N ARG A 13 12.19 1.45 -3.16
CA ARG A 13 12.81 1.13 -1.88
C ARG A 13 12.88 2.39 -1.03
N VAL A 14 12.33 2.34 0.17
CA VAL A 14 12.42 3.39 1.18
C VAL A 14 13.54 3.01 2.16
N PRO A 15 14.59 3.83 2.32
CA PRO A 15 15.67 3.53 3.25
C PRO A 15 15.21 3.34 4.71
N PHE A 16 16.03 2.63 5.48
CA PHE A 16 15.82 2.54 6.92
C PHE A 16 15.98 3.92 7.58
N GLY A 17 15.16 4.22 8.58
CA GLY A 17 15.20 5.48 9.30
C GLY A 17 14.53 6.66 8.57
N THR A 18 13.97 6.45 7.38
CA THR A 18 13.14 7.46 6.69
C THR A 18 11.93 7.81 7.55
N THR A 19 11.74 9.10 7.81
CA THR A 19 10.58 9.58 8.57
C THR A 19 9.28 9.45 7.76
N GLU A 20 8.14 9.53 8.43
CA GLU A 20 6.83 9.49 7.77
C GLU A 20 6.64 10.55 6.65
N PRO A 21 6.95 11.85 6.87
CA PRO A 21 6.81 12.85 5.80
C PRO A 21 7.78 12.61 4.64
N GLU A 22 9.01 12.17 4.91
CA GLU A 22 9.98 11.83 3.85
C GLU A 22 9.51 10.61 3.05
N ARG A 23 8.90 9.63 3.72
CA ARG A 23 8.30 8.46 3.07
C ARG A 23 7.19 8.88 2.12
N ILE A 24 6.26 9.74 2.59
CA ILE A 24 5.17 10.28 1.76
C ILE A 24 5.74 11.02 0.54
N ALA A 25 6.73 11.89 0.75
CA ALA A 25 7.37 12.63 -0.32
C ALA A 25 8.06 11.71 -1.35
N LEU A 26 8.73 10.64 -0.90
CA LEU A 26 9.33 9.64 -1.77
C LEU A 26 8.29 8.88 -2.61
N LEU A 27 7.18 8.48 -1.99
CA LEU A 27 6.10 7.79 -2.70
C LEU A 27 5.45 8.71 -3.75
N GLN A 28 5.20 9.98 -3.40
CA GLN A 28 4.70 10.99 -4.35
C GLN A 28 5.69 11.26 -5.48
N ALA A 29 6.98 11.40 -5.18
CA ALA A 29 8.04 11.59 -6.17
C ALA A 29 8.19 10.38 -7.11
N ALA A 30 7.83 9.18 -6.64
CA ALA A 30 7.76 7.97 -7.46
C ALA A 30 6.53 7.91 -8.37
N GLY A 31 5.58 8.84 -8.23
CA GLY A 31 4.33 8.87 -8.98
C GLY A 31 3.19 8.06 -8.36
N ILE A 32 3.32 7.62 -7.10
CA ILE A 32 2.24 6.93 -6.39
C ILE A 32 1.19 7.97 -5.98
N PRO A 33 -0.10 7.78 -6.32
CA PRO A 33 -1.14 8.75 -6.03
C PRO A 33 -1.48 8.73 -4.54
N LEU A 34 -0.93 9.70 -3.80
CA LEU A 34 -1.28 9.96 -2.39
C LEU A 34 -2.09 11.25 -2.28
N ASP A 35 -3.03 11.29 -1.35
CA ASP A 35 -3.76 12.50 -1.00
C ASP A 35 -2.95 13.45 -0.09
N ALA A 36 -3.55 14.57 0.31
CA ALA A 36 -2.90 15.56 1.17
C ALA A 36 -2.57 15.04 2.58
N GLY A 37 -3.22 13.95 3.03
CA GLY A 37 -2.93 13.27 4.28
C GLY A 37 -1.84 12.20 4.15
N GLY A 38 -1.38 11.90 2.93
CA GLY A 38 -0.44 10.81 2.66
C GLY A 38 -1.11 9.44 2.52
N GLU A 39 -2.44 9.40 2.47
CA GLU A 39 -3.20 8.17 2.25
C GLU A 39 -3.28 7.87 0.75
N LEU A 40 -3.42 6.59 0.41
CA LEU A 40 -3.46 6.15 -0.99
C LEU A 40 -4.77 6.60 -1.65
N ALA A 41 -4.66 7.47 -2.66
CA ALA A 41 -5.81 7.98 -3.41
C ALA A 41 -6.33 7.00 -4.48
N GLY A 42 -5.53 5.99 -4.86
CA GLY A 42 -5.92 4.98 -5.83
C GLY A 42 -4.92 3.85 -6.00
N GLY A 43 -5.39 2.72 -6.54
CA GLY A 43 -4.58 1.51 -6.72
C GLY A 43 -4.39 0.71 -5.43
N PHE A 44 -3.41 -0.18 -5.43
CA PHE A 44 -3.03 -1.02 -4.30
C PHE A 44 -1.55 -0.83 -3.98
N LEU A 45 -1.23 -0.56 -2.72
CA LEU A 45 0.15 -0.41 -2.25
C LEU A 45 0.49 -1.55 -1.30
N TYR A 46 1.47 -2.37 -1.67
CA TYR A 46 2.01 -3.43 -0.84
C TYR A 46 3.37 -3.02 -0.28
N GLU A 47 3.52 -3.08 1.04
CA GLU A 47 4.80 -2.95 1.72
C GLU A 47 5.38 -4.34 2.02
N ARG A 48 6.57 -4.62 1.48
CA ARG A 48 7.44 -5.66 2.02
C ARG A 48 8.29 -5.03 3.12
N ARG A 49 7.99 -5.39 4.36
CA ARG A 49 8.81 -5.01 5.52
C ARG A 49 10.23 -5.60 5.41
N PRO A 50 11.24 -4.90 5.94
CA PRO A 50 12.61 -5.39 5.94
C PRO A 50 12.73 -6.72 6.69
N GLY A 51 13.55 -7.63 6.15
CA GLY A 51 13.80 -8.94 6.77
C GLY A 51 14.84 -8.87 7.90
N ARG A 52 15.57 -7.76 8.01
CA ARG A 52 16.59 -7.51 9.03
C ARG A 52 16.51 -6.05 9.49
N PHE A 53 16.84 -5.81 10.76
CA PHE A 53 17.01 -4.45 11.28
C PHE A 53 18.06 -3.68 10.48
N GLY A 54 17.78 -2.42 10.14
CA GLY A 54 18.66 -1.58 9.31
C GLY A 54 18.41 -1.70 7.79
N ASP A 55 17.58 -2.64 7.33
CA ASP A 55 17.14 -2.68 5.94
C ASP A 55 15.96 -1.72 5.70
N GLY A 56 15.90 -1.18 4.48
CA GLY A 56 14.76 -0.41 4.00
C GLY A 56 13.55 -1.27 3.61
N SER A 57 12.36 -0.68 3.65
CA SER A 57 11.12 -1.28 3.13
C SER A 57 11.08 -1.20 1.61
N ILE A 58 10.38 -2.14 0.97
CA ILE A 58 10.09 -2.09 -0.47
C ILE A 58 8.59 -1.93 -0.65
N PHE A 59 8.19 -0.87 -1.34
CA PHE A 59 6.81 -0.61 -1.71
C PHE A 59 6.59 -1.00 -3.16
N ARG A 60 5.45 -1.68 -3.41
CA ARG A 60 5.00 -2.09 -4.74
C ARG A 60 3.60 -1.56 -4.94
N TRP A 61 3.44 -0.65 -5.87
CA TRP A 61 2.15 -0.09 -6.24
C TRP A 61 1.63 -0.73 -7.52
N LEU A 62 0.33 -0.99 -7.54
CA LEU A 62 -0.38 -1.50 -8.69
C LEU A 62 -1.57 -0.60 -9.00
N ASP A 63 -1.65 -0.12 -10.22
CA ASP A 63 -2.75 0.75 -10.64
C ASP A 63 -4.07 -0.02 -10.65
N ALA A 64 -5.16 0.57 -10.16
CA ALA A 64 -6.47 -0.11 -10.15
C ALA A 64 -7.14 -0.14 -11.52
N SER A 65 -6.76 0.77 -12.44
CA SER A 65 -7.32 0.87 -13.80
C SER A 65 -6.57 0.00 -14.80
N GLY A 66 -5.36 -0.45 -14.47
CA GLY A 66 -4.46 -1.15 -15.38
C GLY A 66 -4.78 -2.62 -15.69
N ASP A 67 -5.83 -3.23 -15.15
CA ASP A 67 -6.26 -4.57 -15.63
C ASP A 67 -7.71 -4.94 -15.26
N ALA A 68 -8.61 -4.89 -16.25
CA ALA A 68 -9.92 -5.52 -16.24
C ALA A 68 -9.85 -7.01 -16.70
N ALA A 69 -8.72 -7.71 -16.50
CA ALA A 69 -8.49 -9.04 -17.06
C ALA A 69 -7.82 -10.04 -16.08
N GLY A 70 -8.42 -10.29 -14.91
CA GLY A 70 -8.13 -11.53 -14.15
C GLY A 70 -8.58 -11.52 -12.68
N PRO A 71 -9.08 -12.64 -12.14
CA PRO A 71 -10.11 -12.61 -11.11
C PRO A 71 -9.55 -12.30 -9.71
N VAL A 72 -9.74 -11.06 -9.26
CA VAL A 72 -9.87 -10.76 -7.83
C VAL A 72 -11.27 -10.23 -7.50
N ALA A 73 -12.27 -10.61 -8.30
CA ALA A 73 -13.67 -10.50 -7.94
C ALA A 73 -14.16 -11.80 -7.27
N ALA A 74 -13.50 -12.25 -6.20
CA ALA A 74 -13.99 -13.33 -5.33
C ALA A 74 -13.21 -13.39 -4.01
N ALA A 75 -13.10 -12.26 -3.31
CA ALA A 75 -12.86 -12.26 -1.87
C ALA A 75 -13.81 -11.25 -1.23
N SER A 76 -15.12 -11.45 -1.46
CA SER A 76 -16.15 -10.93 -0.57
C SER A 76 -15.86 -11.46 0.83
N GLY A 77 -15.25 -10.63 1.67
CA GLY A 77 -14.86 -11.02 3.02
C GLY A 77 -13.90 -10.06 3.69
N HIS A 78 -14.01 -8.75 3.49
CA HIS A 78 -13.40 -7.80 4.42
C HIS A 78 -14.41 -6.69 4.68
N ALA A 79 -15.13 -6.82 5.80
CA ALA A 79 -15.93 -5.74 6.33
C ALA A 79 -15.02 -4.52 6.58
N PRO A 80 -15.45 -3.29 6.26
CA PRO A 80 -14.68 -2.11 6.61
C PRO A 80 -14.54 -2.04 8.13
N LEU A 81 -13.29 -1.87 8.58
CA LEU A 81 -12.92 -1.68 9.99
C LEU A 81 -13.59 -0.40 10.52
N GLN A 82 -14.81 -0.54 11.03
CA GLN A 82 -15.51 0.50 11.77
C GLN A 82 -14.73 0.72 13.06
N LYS A 83 -14.12 1.90 13.17
CA LYS A 83 -13.40 2.41 14.34
C LYS A 83 -14.35 2.45 15.55
N ILE A 84 -14.32 1.43 16.40
CA ILE A 84 -15.00 1.47 17.71
C ILE A 84 -14.13 2.32 18.64
N VAL A 85 -14.56 3.56 18.87
CA VAL A 85 -14.10 4.39 19.99
C VAL A 85 -15.10 4.20 21.13
N GLU A 86 -14.81 3.30 22.06
CA GLU A 86 -15.57 3.25 23.31
C GLU A 86 -15.07 4.37 24.24
N ARG A 87 -15.92 5.38 24.42
CA ARG A 87 -15.85 6.26 25.59
C ARG A 87 -16.45 5.49 26.77
N VAL A 88 -15.64 5.19 27.78
CA VAL A 88 -16.16 4.84 29.10
C VAL A 88 -16.33 6.15 29.88
N SER A 89 -17.60 6.55 30.02
CA SER A 89 -18.05 7.42 31.10
C SER A 89 -18.72 6.53 32.15
N GLY A 90 -18.30 6.67 33.41
CA GLY A 90 -18.84 5.93 34.55
C GLY A 90 -17.82 5.88 35.67
#